data_AF-A0A950IUJ8-F1
#
_entry.id   AF-A0A950IUJ8-F1
#
_cell.length_a   1.000
_cell.length_b   1.000
_cell.length_c   1.000
_cell.angle_alpha   90.00
_cell.angle_beta   90.00
_cell.angle_gamma   90.00
#
_symmetry.space_group_name_H-M   'P 1'
#
loop_
_entity.id
_entity.type
_entity.pdbx_description
1 polymer ?
#
loop_
_entity_poly.entity_id
_entity_poly.type
_entity_poly.pdbx_seq_one_letter_code
_entity_poly.pdbx_strand_id
1 'polypeptide(L)'
;MQPHPQLAERESVASETIAAVSTPPGRGGIGIVRLSGPHALEIASALLTMRNPLTHARALFAEIHDPETRHKLDEAIVTYFSRPNSY
;
A
#
# COMPACT_ATOMS: atom_id res chain seq x y z
N MET A 1 14.00 -30.06 28.66
CA MET A 1 14.45 -29.00 27.74
C MET A 1 13.21 -28.55 26.97
N GLN A 2 12.56 -27.47 27.41
CA GLN A 2 11.38 -26.94 26.73
C GLN A 2 11.83 -26.21 25.46
N PRO A 3 11.11 -26.32 24.33
CA PRO A 3 11.46 -25.59 23.12
C PRO A 3 11.32 -24.07 23.36
N HIS A 4 12.29 -23.30 22.88
CA HIS A 4 12.33 -21.84 23.00
C HIS A 4 11.15 -21.18 22.26
N PRO A 5 10.50 -20.15 22.84
CA PRO A 5 9.28 -19.50 22.32
C PRO A 5 9.49 -18.62 21.06
N GLN A 6 10.73 -18.41 20.60
CA GLN A 6 11.04 -17.48 19.50
C GLN A 6 10.55 -17.89 18.09
N LEU A 7 10.02 -19.09 17.89
CA LEU A 7 9.60 -19.53 16.55
C LEU A 7 8.19 -19.06 16.17
N ALA A 8 7.32 -18.77 17.14
CA ALA A 8 5.94 -18.35 16.91
C ALA A 8 5.81 -16.88 16.45
N GLU A 9 6.73 -16.00 16.85
CA GLU A 9 6.71 -14.57 16.46
C GLU A 9 7.15 -14.33 15.01
N ARG A 10 7.76 -15.33 14.36
CA ARG A 10 8.29 -15.18 12.99
C ARG A 10 7.28 -15.50 11.89
N GLU A 11 6.14 -16.11 12.23
CA GLU A 11 5.08 -16.41 11.25
C GLU A 11 4.11 -15.24 11.01
N SER A 12 4.11 -14.19 11.85
CA SER A 12 3.05 -13.16 11.82
C SER A 12 3.32 -11.92 10.95
N VAL A 13 4.56 -11.63 10.55
CA VAL A 13 4.87 -10.44 9.72
C VAL A 13 4.44 -10.63 8.26
N ALA A 14 4.46 -11.86 7.75
CA ALA A 14 4.05 -12.14 6.36
C ALA A 14 2.54 -11.98 6.12
N SER A 15 1.73 -11.96 7.18
CA SER A 15 0.28 -11.74 7.13
C SER A 15 -0.13 -10.29 7.32
N GLU A 16 0.79 -9.40 7.70
CA GLU A 16 0.47 -7.99 7.94
C GLU A 16 0.65 -7.15 6.68
N THR A 17 -0.16 -6.09 6.58
CA THR A 17 0.02 -5.08 5.55
C THR A 17 0.73 -3.87 6.12
N ILE A 18 1.86 -3.52 5.52
CA ILE A 18 2.70 -2.40 5.93
C ILE A 18 2.55 -1.24 4.95
N ALA A 19 2.77 -0.02 5.44
CA ALA A 19 2.83 1.19 4.63
C ALA A 19 4.05 2.04 5.03
N ALA A 20 4.75 2.63 4.07
CA ALA A 20 5.88 3.51 4.34
C ALA A 20 6.12 4.54 3.23
N VAL A 21 6.63 5.72 3.62
CA VAL A 21 7.19 6.69 2.68
C VAL A 21 8.46 6.09 2.07
N SER A 22 8.49 5.97 0.74
CA SER A 22 9.56 5.34 -0.04
C SER A 22 10.49 6.35 -0.73
N THR A 23 10.33 7.64 -0.43
CA THR A 23 11.17 8.75 -0.92
C THR A 23 11.85 9.47 0.25
N PRO A 24 13.04 10.07 0.04
CA PRO A 24 13.69 10.88 1.08
C PRO A 24 12.80 12.05 1.57
N PRO A 25 12.94 12.47 2.83
CA PRO A 25 12.22 13.64 3.34
C PRO A 25 12.74 14.93 2.71
N GLY A 26 11.86 15.89 2.50
CA GLY A 26 12.20 17.22 1.97
C GLY A 26 11.29 17.63 0.81
N ARG A 27 11.69 18.71 0.13
CA ARG A 27 10.96 19.22 -1.04
C ARG A 27 11.39 18.46 -2.29
N GLY A 28 10.42 17.90 -3.00
CA GLY A 28 10.61 17.21 -4.27
C GLY A 28 9.36 17.31 -5.14
N GLY A 29 9.48 17.03 -6.44
CA GLY A 29 8.33 17.05 -7.35
C GLY A 29 7.38 15.87 -7.15
N ILE A 30 7.84 14.78 -6.53
CA ILE A 30 7.06 13.55 -6.27
C ILE A 30 7.48 12.98 -4.92
N GLY A 31 6.49 12.55 -4.13
CA GLY A 31 6.67 11.65 -2.98
C GLY A 31 6.00 10.30 -3.26
N ILE A 32 6.54 9.22 -2.71
CA ILE A 32 5.97 7.87 -2.88
C ILE A 32 5.62 7.29 -1.53
N VAL A 33 4.39 6.80 -1.37
CA VAL A 33 3.98 5.91 -0.27
C VAL A 33 3.74 4.53 -0.86
N ARG A 34 4.37 3.50 -0.28
CA ARG A 34 4.21 2.12 -0.72
C ARG A 34 3.47 1.33 0.33
N LEU A 35 2.46 0.58 -0.11
CA LEU A 35 1.74 -0.41 0.68
C LEU A 35 2.15 -1.81 0.22
N SER A 36 2.38 -2.73 1.16
CA SER A 36 2.74 -4.12 0.85
C SER A 36 2.11 -5.07 1.86
N GLY A 37 1.51 -6.16 1.35
CA GLY A 37 0.87 -7.18 2.16
C GLY A 37 -0.51 -7.61 1.62
N PRO A 38 -1.16 -8.57 2.28
CA PRO A 38 -2.39 -9.20 1.78
C PRO A 38 -3.57 -8.22 1.63
N HIS A 39 -3.61 -7.14 2.40
CA HIS A 39 -4.70 -6.14 2.39
C HIS A 39 -4.33 -4.87 1.61
N ALA A 40 -3.18 -4.81 0.94
CA ALA A 40 -2.71 -3.59 0.28
C ALA A 40 -3.69 -3.08 -0.79
N LEU A 41 -4.28 -3.99 -1.57
CA LEU A 41 -5.29 -3.64 -2.59
C LEU A 41 -6.58 -3.15 -1.95
N GLU A 42 -7.05 -3.82 -0.90
CA GLU A 42 -8.27 -3.46 -0.16
C GLU A 42 -8.15 -2.05 0.44
N ILE A 43 -7.06 -1.78 1.16
CA ILE A 43 -6.77 -0.48 1.76
C ILE A 43 -6.68 0.60 0.67
N ALA A 44 -5.96 0.33 -0.42
CA ALA A 44 -5.87 1.29 -1.52
C ALA A 44 -7.25 1.57 -2.16
N SER A 45 -8.07 0.55 -2.37
CA SER A 45 -9.42 0.71 -2.93
C SER A 45 -10.35 1.55 -2.04
N ALA A 46 -10.17 1.54 -0.72
CA ALA A 46 -10.95 2.40 0.18
C ALA A 46 -10.59 3.89 0.07
N LEU A 47 -9.34 4.21 -0.25
CA LEU A 47 -8.82 5.58 -0.34
C LEU A 47 -8.99 6.20 -1.73
N LEU A 48 -8.96 5.38 -2.78
CA LEU A 48 -8.85 5.84 -4.15
C LEU A 48 -10.22 5.96 -4.84
N THR A 49 -10.47 7.10 -5.48
CA THR A 49 -11.56 7.28 -6.45
C THR A 49 -10.96 7.36 -7.85
N MET A 50 -11.34 6.41 -8.72
CA MET A 50 -10.74 6.25 -10.05
C MET A 50 -11.77 5.83 -11.09
N ARG A 51 -11.46 6.09 -12.37
CA ARG A 51 -12.29 5.66 -13.52
C ARG A 51 -12.08 4.20 -13.91
N ASN A 52 -10.86 3.68 -13.70
CA ASN A 52 -10.48 2.34 -14.09
C ASN A 52 -10.01 1.55 -12.85
N PRO A 53 -10.30 0.24 -12.78
CA PRO A 53 -9.84 -0.58 -11.67
C PRO A 53 -8.32 -0.73 -11.68
N LEU A 54 -7.72 -0.93 -10.50
CA LEU A 54 -6.31 -1.27 -10.37
C LEU A 54 -6.03 -2.58 -11.12
N THR A 55 -4.99 -2.55 -11.95
CA THR A 55 -4.55 -3.68 -12.77
C THR A 55 -3.06 -3.84 -12.62
N HIS A 56 -2.59 -5.09 -12.68
CA HIS A 56 -1.20 -5.43 -12.47
C HIS A 56 -0.26 -4.62 -13.39
N ALA A 57 0.75 -3.99 -12.80
CA ALA A 57 1.81 -3.24 -13.48
C ALA A 57 1.31 -2.12 -14.42
N ARG A 58 0.15 -1.52 -14.11
CA ARG A 58 -0.37 -0.35 -14.83
C ARG A 58 -0.40 0.88 -13.94
N ALA A 59 0.03 2.01 -14.49
CA ALA A 59 -0.08 3.32 -13.87
C ALA A 59 -1.45 3.92 -14.20
N LEU A 60 -2.20 4.29 -13.17
CA LEU A 60 -3.52 4.87 -13.29
C LEU A 60 -3.61 6.17 -12.48
N PHE A 61 -4.35 7.14 -12.99
CA PHE A 61 -4.68 8.36 -12.26
C PHE A 61 -5.80 8.09 -11.25
N ALA A 62 -5.64 8.67 -10.06
CA ALA A 62 -6.57 8.54 -8.96
C ALA A 62 -6.68 9.83 -8.14
N GLU A 63 -7.85 10.05 -7.58
CA GLU A 63 -8.02 11.00 -6.48
C GLU A 63 -7.99 10.25 -5.15
N ILE A 64 -7.16 10.72 -4.21
CA ILE A 64 -7.07 10.19 -2.86
C ILE A 64 -8.06 10.95 -1.99
N HIS A 65 -8.93 10.23 -1.31
CA HIS A 65 -9.91 10.78 -0.40
C HIS A 65 -9.72 10.20 1.00
N ASP A 66 -10.02 11.01 1.99
CA ASP A 66 -10.18 10.56 3.35
C ASP A 66 -11.36 9.56 3.41
N PRO A 67 -11.16 8.35 3.96
CA PRO A 67 -12.16 7.29 3.89
C PRO A 67 -13.40 7.59 4.75
N GLU A 68 -13.27 8.41 5.79
CA GLU A 68 -14.37 8.72 6.71
C GLU A 68 -15.16 9.94 6.25
N THR A 69 -14.46 11.02 5.90
CA THR A 69 -15.06 12.32 5.57
C THR A 69 -15.33 12.51 4.08
N ARG A 70 -14.73 11.66 3.22
CA ARG A 70 -14.74 11.80 1.77
C ARG A 70 -14.11 13.09 1.25
N HIS A 71 -13.37 13.82 2.08
CA HIS A 71 -12.63 15.01 1.65
C HIS A 71 -11.46 14.62 0.75
N LYS A 72 -11.26 15.34 -0.36
CA LYS A 72 -10.15 15.11 -1.27
C LYS A 72 -8.84 15.53 -0.61
N LEU A 73 -7.93 14.57 -0.46
CA LEU A 73 -6.61 14.78 0.12
C LEU A 73 -5.59 15.17 -0.94
N ASP A 74 -5.57 14.44 -2.08
CA ASP A 74 -4.60 14.66 -3.15
C ASP A 74 -5.01 14.00 -4.47
N GLU A 75 -4.21 14.19 -5.51
CA GLU A 75 -4.24 13.46 -6.78
C GLU A 75 -2.94 12.69 -6.99
N ALA A 76 -3.04 11.44 -7.43
CA ALA A 76 -1.87 10.57 -7.55
C ALA A 76 -1.90 9.69 -8.80
N ILE A 77 -0.70 9.25 -9.18
CA ILE A 77 -0.52 8.10 -10.07
C ILE A 77 -0.28 6.87 -9.20
N VAL A 78 -1.11 5.84 -9.37
CA VAL A 78 -1.06 4.60 -8.59
C VAL A 78 -0.67 3.44 -9.48
N THR A 79 0.26 2.62 -9.02
CA THR A 79 0.64 1.35 -9.65
C THR A 79 0.41 0.19 -8.68
N TYR A 80 -0.30 -0.83 -9.15
CA TYR A 80 -0.57 -2.04 -8.38
C TYR A 80 0.26 -3.22 -8.89
N PHE A 81 0.89 -3.95 -7.97
CA PHE A 81 1.66 -5.15 -8.26
C PHE A 81 1.10 -6.34 -7.48
N SER A 82 0.33 -7.19 -8.16
CA SER A 82 -0.12 -8.47 -7.59
C SER A 82 1.03 -9.47 -7.46
N ARG A 83 1.03 -10.27 -6.38
CA ARG A 83 1.92 -11.45 -6.21
C ARG A 83 1.81 -12.39 -7.44
N PRO A 84 2.87 -13.08 -7.86
CA PRO A 84 4.24 -13.10 -7.33
C PRO A 84 5.15 -11.99 -7.85
N ASN A 85 4.66 -11.15 -8.77
CA ASN A 85 5.50 -10.19 -9.49
C ASN A 85 5.50 -8.82 -8.81
N SER A 86 5.91 -8.79 -7.54
CA SER A 86 6.14 -7.59 -6.74
C SER A 86 7.54 -7.64 -6.10
N TYR A 87 8.05 -6.51 -5.62
CA TYR A 87 9.29 -6.45 -4.84
C TYR A 87 9.15 -7.14 -3.48
#